data_AF-B7PWN2-F1
#
_entry.id   AF-B7PWN2-F1
#
_cell.length_a   1.000
_cell.length_b   1.000
_cell.length_c   1.000
_cell.angle_alpha   90.00
_cell.angle_beta   90.00
_cell.angle_gamma   90.00
#
_symmetry.space_group_name_H-M   'P 1'
#
loop_
_entity.id
_entity.type
_entity.pdbx_description
1 polymer ?
#
loop_
_entity_poly.entity_id
_entity_poly.type
_entity_poly.pdbx_seq_one_letter_code
_entity_poly.pdbx_strand_id
1 'polypeptide(L)'
;MRPTTELSGIYTCQVSSLVGQESRSGNMTVYAPPQNVTFSIISPEVNETVGGVECTAQHAVPAPEVTFRILWSIGLDNHTTQLSPVETYVSPSSDEAFYDVRATARFDIPRLPPRQGSTEFQCIISVPGAYNRTRTISRRITRKQADPGEDSTPAASEVRGV
;
A
#
# COMPACT_ATOMS: atom_id res chain seq x y z
N MET A 1 10.12 18.04 -22.82
CA MET A 1 8.88 18.36 -22.08
C MET A 1 8.50 17.15 -21.23
N ARG A 2 8.04 17.32 -19.99
CA ARG A 2 7.57 16.21 -19.13
C ARG A 2 6.04 16.31 -19.04
N PRO A 3 5.27 15.27 -19.40
CA PRO A 3 3.80 15.32 -19.31
C PRO A 3 3.34 15.53 -17.87
N THR A 4 2.32 16.37 -17.68
CA THR A 4 1.63 16.59 -16.41
C THR A 4 0.21 16.03 -16.46
N THR A 5 -0.42 15.84 -15.30
CA THR A 5 -1.80 15.32 -15.19
C THR A 5 -2.83 16.20 -15.88
N GLU A 6 -2.55 17.50 -16.00
CA GLU A 6 -3.33 18.50 -16.75
C GLU A 6 -3.45 18.21 -18.26
N LEU A 7 -2.56 17.38 -18.81
CA LEU A 7 -2.67 16.90 -20.20
C LEU A 7 -3.68 15.74 -20.34
N SER A 8 -4.39 15.37 -19.28
CA SER A 8 -5.52 14.44 -19.40
C SER A 8 -6.70 15.13 -20.07
N GLY A 9 -7.39 14.44 -20.97
CA GLY A 9 -8.54 15.00 -21.67
C GLY A 9 -8.80 14.34 -23.02
N ILE A 10 -9.70 14.95 -23.80
CA ILE A 10 -10.06 14.46 -25.12
C ILE A 10 -9.15 15.10 -26.16
N TYR A 11 -8.37 14.26 -26.84
CA TYR A 11 -7.54 14.66 -27.97
C TYR A 11 -8.27 14.38 -29.26
N THR A 12 -8.29 15.36 -30.16
CA THR A 12 -8.91 15.24 -31.48
C THR A 12 -7.84 15.34 -32.55
N CYS A 13 -7.74 14.30 -33.39
CA CYS A 13 -6.97 14.34 -34.63
C CYS A 13 -7.91 14.82 -35.74
N GLN A 14 -7.53 15.89 -36.45
CA GLN A 14 -8.26 16.43 -37.57
C GLN A 14 -7.38 16.37 -38.81
N VAL A 15 -7.84 15.67 -39.84
CA VAL A 15 -7.13 15.51 -41.12
C VAL A 15 -7.93 16.22 -42.19
N SER A 16 -7.26 17.11 -42.93
CA SER A 16 -7.86 17.85 -44.03
C SER A 16 -7.12 17.55 -45.32
N SER A 17 -7.87 17.30 -46.40
CA SER A 17 -7.37 17.03 -47.74
C SER A 17 -8.15 17.85 -48.77
N LEU A 18 -7.74 17.80 -50.04
CA LEU A 18 -8.44 18.49 -51.14
C LEU A 18 -9.89 17.99 -51.33
N VAL A 19 -10.22 16.80 -50.85
CA VAL A 19 -11.53 16.16 -51.02
C VAL A 19 -12.43 16.24 -49.79
N GLY A 20 -11.92 16.74 -48.66
CA GLY A 20 -12.71 16.87 -47.43
C GLY A 20 -11.88 16.82 -46.15
N GLN A 21 -12.60 16.83 -45.02
CA GLN A 21 -12.04 16.84 -43.68
C GLN A 21 -12.68 15.75 -42.82
N GLU A 22 -11.86 15.03 -42.06
CA GLU A 22 -12.29 14.02 -41.09
C GLU A 22 -11.66 14.31 -39.72
N SER A 23 -12.37 13.97 -38.64
CA SER A 23 -11.83 14.02 -37.29
C SER A 23 -12.12 12.76 -36.49
N ARG A 24 -11.20 12.42 -35.59
CA ARG A 24 -11.34 11.33 -34.61
C ARG A 24 -10.87 11.82 -33.25
N SER A 25 -11.66 11.54 -32.21
CA SER A 25 -11.35 11.93 -30.84
C SER A 25 -11.10 10.70 -29.96
N GLY A 26 -10.17 10.81 -29.01
CA GLY A 26 -9.86 9.79 -28.02
C GLY A 26 -9.59 10.40 -26.65
N ASN A 27 -9.96 9.69 -25.58
CA ASN A 27 -9.67 10.12 -24.22
C ASN A 27 -8.26 9.68 -23.81
N MET A 28 -7.47 10.60 -23.28
CA MET A 28 -6.14 10.37 -22.75
C MET A 28 -6.16 10.63 -21.24
N THR A 29 -5.64 9.68 -20.47
CA THR A 29 -5.45 9.83 -19.03
C THR A 29 -3.95 9.80 -18.74
N VAL A 30 -3.44 10.83 -18.10
CA VAL A 30 -2.06 10.86 -17.60
C VAL A 30 -2.04 10.35 -16.18
N TYR A 31 -1.28 9.28 -15.96
CA TYR A 31 -1.18 8.60 -14.67
C TYR A 31 -0.06 9.19 -13.82
N ALA A 32 -0.33 9.41 -12.53
CA ALA A 32 0.66 9.80 -11.54
C ALA A 32 0.75 8.73 -10.45
N PRO A 33 1.93 8.12 -10.20
CA PRO A 33 2.11 7.22 -9.07
C PRO A 33 2.05 7.99 -7.75
N PRO A 34 1.67 7.35 -6.64
CA PRO A 34 1.68 8.00 -5.34
C PRO A 34 3.09 8.46 -4.98
N GLN A 35 3.21 9.71 -4.51
CA GLN A 35 4.48 10.31 -4.12
C GLN A 35 4.92 9.77 -2.76
N ASN A 36 4.05 9.90 -1.77
CA ASN A 36 4.28 9.44 -0.40
C ASN A 36 3.45 8.18 -0.14
N VAL A 37 4.12 7.14 0.38
CA VAL A 37 3.47 5.92 0.82
C VAL A 37 3.95 5.61 2.22
N THR A 38 3.04 5.44 3.16
CA THR A 38 3.35 4.99 4.50
C THR A 38 2.62 3.69 4.80
N PHE A 39 3.29 2.82 5.56
CA PHE A 39 2.74 1.54 5.98
C PHE A 39 3.16 1.25 7.41
N SER A 40 2.15 1.08 8.27
CA SER A 40 2.27 0.90 9.71
C SER A 40 1.50 -0.35 10.15
N ILE A 41 2.00 -0.95 11.23
CA ILE A 41 1.30 -2.00 11.95
C ILE A 41 0.65 -1.34 13.16
N ILE A 42 -0.63 -1.61 13.35
CA ILE A 42 -1.41 -1.20 14.51
C ILE A 42 -1.30 -2.34 15.52
N SER A 43 -0.57 -2.08 16.60
CA SER A 43 -0.44 -3.03 17.70
C SER A 43 -1.78 -3.22 18.41
N PRO A 44 -2.18 -4.47 18.70
CA PRO A 44 -3.37 -4.79 19.47
C PRO A 44 -3.25 -4.27 20.92
N GLU A 45 -4.38 -4.05 21.60
CA GLU A 45 -4.37 -3.80 23.04
C GLU A 45 -4.02 -5.06 23.85
N VAL A 46 -3.67 -4.90 25.14
CA VAL A 46 -3.32 -6.01 26.02
C VAL A 46 -4.48 -7.01 26.11
N ASN A 47 -4.21 -8.28 25.78
CA ASN A 47 -5.18 -9.39 25.65
C ASN A 47 -6.04 -9.41 24.38
N GLU A 48 -5.83 -8.50 23.42
CA GLU A 48 -6.48 -8.61 22.12
C GLU A 48 -5.75 -9.61 21.21
N THR A 49 -6.53 -10.36 20.44
CA THR A 49 -6.01 -11.36 19.49
C THR A 49 -6.07 -10.88 18.04
N VAL A 50 -6.52 -9.65 17.81
CA VAL A 50 -6.71 -9.05 16.49
C VAL A 50 -5.80 -7.84 16.37
N GLY A 51 -4.83 -7.93 15.45
CA GLY A 51 -3.98 -6.81 15.09
C GLY A 51 -4.52 -6.06 13.87
N GLY A 52 -3.92 -4.90 13.57
CA GLY A 52 -4.26 -4.10 12.40
C GLY A 52 -3.04 -3.70 11.58
N VAL A 53 -3.27 -3.33 10.34
CA VAL A 53 -2.30 -2.64 9.48
C VAL A 53 -2.99 -1.45 8.84
N GLU A 54 -2.26 -0.37 8.68
CA GLU A 54 -2.72 0.83 7.96
C GLU A 54 -1.73 1.19 6.86
N CYS A 55 -2.27 1.51 5.69
CA CYS A 55 -1.50 2.00 4.56
C CYS A 55 -2.09 3.32 4.06
N THR A 56 -1.22 4.31 3.84
CA THR A 56 -1.60 5.57 3.21
C THR A 56 -0.78 5.79 1.96
N ALA A 57 -1.41 6.36 0.93
CA ALA A 57 -0.75 6.80 -0.28
C ALA A 57 -1.28 8.17 -0.68
N GLN A 58 -0.39 9.07 -1.08
CA GLN A 58 -0.74 10.45 -1.40
C GLN A 58 -0.38 10.82 -2.83
N HIS A 59 -1.14 11.76 -3.39
CA HIS A 59 -0.90 12.38 -4.69
C HIS A 59 -0.82 11.35 -5.84
N ALA A 60 -1.82 10.49 -5.97
CA ALA A 60 -1.94 9.53 -7.08
C ALA A 60 -3.09 9.87 -8.03
N VAL A 61 -2.93 9.54 -9.31
CA VAL A 61 -3.97 9.74 -10.34
C VAL A 61 -3.98 8.57 -11.34
N PRO A 62 -5.15 8.00 -11.66
CA PRO A 62 -6.44 8.13 -10.97
C PRO A 62 -6.41 7.67 -9.51
N ALA A 63 -7.57 7.73 -8.85
CA ALA A 63 -7.74 7.24 -7.49
C ALA A 63 -7.13 5.83 -7.32
N PRO A 64 -6.17 5.65 -6.40
CA PRO A 64 -5.48 4.37 -6.23
C PRO A 64 -6.32 3.37 -5.45
N GLU A 65 -6.07 2.09 -5.71
CA GLU A 65 -6.61 0.96 -4.97
C GLU A 65 -5.54 0.40 -4.01
N VAL A 66 -5.98 -0.12 -2.86
CA VAL A 66 -5.09 -0.69 -1.86
C VAL A 66 -5.49 -2.12 -1.55
N THR A 67 -4.53 -3.02 -1.57
CA THR A 67 -4.69 -4.41 -1.13
C THR A 67 -3.56 -4.78 -0.16
N PHE A 68 -3.85 -5.74 0.72
CA PHE A 68 -2.89 -6.19 1.73
C PHE A 68 -2.57 -7.67 1.55
N ARG A 69 -1.34 -8.08 1.86
CA ARG A 69 -0.92 -9.48 1.91
C ARG A 69 -0.12 -9.77 3.16
N ILE A 70 -0.25 -10.99 3.67
CA ILE A 70 0.64 -11.58 4.66
C ILE A 70 1.44 -12.67 3.95
N LEU A 71 2.76 -12.59 4.05
CA LEU A 71 3.71 -13.59 3.59
C LEU A 71 4.36 -14.24 4.79
N TRP A 72 4.48 -15.56 4.75
CA TRP A 72 5.17 -16.31 5.77
C TRP A 72 5.71 -17.62 5.23
N SER A 73 6.65 -18.21 5.94
CA SER A 73 7.20 -19.53 5.59
C SER A 73 7.23 -20.47 6.78
N ILE A 74 6.99 -21.75 6.52
CA ILE A 74 7.20 -22.85 7.47
C ILE A 74 8.07 -23.89 6.75
N GLY A 75 9.30 -24.07 7.22
CA GLY A 75 10.27 -24.92 6.52
C GLY A 75 10.59 -24.39 5.12
N LEU A 76 10.27 -25.19 4.08
CA LEU A 76 10.44 -24.82 2.67
C LEU A 76 9.16 -24.25 2.03
N ASP A 77 8.03 -24.33 2.74
CA ASP A 77 6.74 -23.90 2.20
C ASP A 77 6.56 -22.39 2.39
N ASN A 78 6.26 -21.70 1.29
CA ASN A 78 5.93 -20.28 1.29
C ASN A 78 4.42 -20.12 1.20
N HIS A 79 3.87 -19.34 2.13
CA HIS A 79 2.45 -19.07 2.23
C HIS A 79 2.16 -17.60 2.01
N THR A 80 1.04 -17.33 1.34
CA THR A 80 0.53 -15.98 1.10
C THR A 80 -0.95 -15.95 1.45
N THR A 81 -1.34 -14.98 2.26
CA THR A 81 -2.75 -14.70 2.59
C THR A 81 -3.07 -13.30 2.12
N GLN A 82 -4.10 -13.14 1.30
CA GLN A 82 -4.63 -11.82 0.95
C GLN A 82 -5.56 -11.34 2.07
N LEU A 83 -5.39 -10.09 2.48
CA LEU A 83 -6.29 -9.41 3.41
C LEU A 83 -7.08 -8.35 2.65
N SER A 84 -8.40 -8.38 2.80
CA SER A 84 -9.26 -7.32 2.31
C SER A 84 -9.22 -6.14 3.28
N PRO A 85 -9.16 -4.89 2.79
CA PRO A 85 -9.36 -3.72 3.64
C PRO A 85 -10.70 -3.80 4.37
N VAL A 86 -10.70 -3.50 5.67
CA VAL A 86 -11.93 -3.32 6.47
C VAL A 86 -12.47 -1.92 6.28
N GLU A 87 -11.58 -0.93 6.16
CA GLU A 87 -11.94 0.45 5.85
C GLU A 87 -11.04 0.97 4.74
N THR A 88 -11.61 1.75 3.83
CA THR A 88 -10.86 2.47 2.78
C THR A 88 -11.47 3.84 2.61
N TYR A 89 -10.65 4.87 2.78
CA TYR A 89 -11.01 6.26 2.60
C TYR A 89 -10.20 6.83 1.43
N VAL A 90 -10.90 7.34 0.43
CA VAL A 90 -10.31 8.02 -0.73
C VAL A 90 -10.84 9.45 -0.74
N SER A 91 -9.93 10.41 -0.84
CA SER A 91 -10.28 11.83 -0.92
C SER A 91 -9.43 12.53 -1.97
N PRO A 92 -9.92 13.65 -2.54
CA PRO A 92 -9.03 14.57 -3.25
C PRO A 92 -7.87 15.00 -2.34
N SER A 93 -6.70 15.19 -2.93
CA SER A 93 -5.54 15.77 -2.27
C SER A 93 -5.71 17.29 -2.14
N SER A 94 -4.75 17.96 -1.50
CA SER A 94 -4.66 19.44 -1.50
C SER A 94 -4.57 20.02 -2.91
N ASP A 95 -3.97 19.27 -3.83
CA ASP A 95 -4.11 19.50 -5.27
C ASP A 95 -5.27 18.61 -5.75
N GLU A 96 -6.42 19.22 -6.04
CA GLU A 96 -7.66 18.52 -6.39
C GLU A 96 -7.52 17.64 -7.66
N ALA A 97 -6.46 17.83 -8.44
CA ALA A 97 -6.14 16.94 -9.56
C ALA A 97 -5.67 15.55 -9.12
N PHE A 98 -5.33 15.36 -7.83
CA PHE A 98 -4.80 14.12 -7.28
C PHE A 98 -5.69 13.53 -6.18
N TYR A 99 -5.46 12.26 -5.88
CA TYR A 99 -6.14 11.53 -4.82
C TYR A 99 -5.17 11.05 -3.74
N ASP A 100 -5.66 11.09 -2.51
CA ASP A 100 -5.06 10.48 -1.34
C ASP A 100 -5.94 9.30 -0.89
N VAL A 101 -5.31 8.21 -0.46
CA VAL A 101 -5.99 7.02 0.06
C VAL A 101 -5.43 6.62 1.42
N ARG A 102 -6.32 6.15 2.28
CA ARG A 102 -6.01 5.48 3.54
C ARG A 102 -6.83 4.21 3.65
N ALA A 103 -6.17 3.08 3.82
CA ALA A 103 -6.83 1.80 3.98
C ALA A 103 -6.32 1.09 5.23
N THR A 104 -7.21 0.38 5.92
CA THR A 104 -6.89 -0.43 7.09
C THR A 104 -7.35 -1.86 6.87
N ALA A 105 -6.58 -2.83 7.37
CA ALA A 105 -6.97 -4.24 7.39
C ALA A 105 -6.68 -4.85 8.76
N ARG A 106 -7.41 -5.90 9.12
CA ARG A 106 -7.27 -6.63 10.38
C ARG A 106 -6.76 -8.05 10.14
N PHE A 107 -6.07 -8.61 11.13
CA PHE A 107 -5.59 -9.99 11.09
C PHE A 107 -5.62 -10.64 12.47
N ASP A 108 -5.83 -11.95 12.51
CA ASP A 108 -5.82 -12.72 13.75
C ASP A 108 -4.38 -13.13 14.12
N ILE A 109 -3.88 -12.65 15.26
CA ILE A 109 -2.54 -12.95 15.77
C ILE A 109 -2.32 -14.45 15.99
N PRO A 110 -3.29 -15.24 16.52
CA PRO A 110 -3.13 -16.68 16.66
C PRO A 110 -2.90 -17.41 15.33
N ARG A 111 -3.39 -16.85 14.22
CA ARG A 111 -3.24 -17.41 12.86
C ARG A 111 -1.92 -17.04 12.20
N LEU A 112 -1.14 -16.13 12.78
CA LEU A 112 0.22 -15.86 12.32
C LEU A 112 1.11 -17.08 12.59
N PRO A 113 2.13 -17.33 11.74
CA PRO A 113 3.04 -18.46 11.90
C PRO A 113 3.65 -18.53 13.31
N PRO A 114 4.02 -19.75 13.77
CA PRO A 114 4.55 -19.97 15.10
C PRO A 114 5.85 -19.20 15.37
N ARG A 115 6.22 -19.06 16.65
CA ARG A 115 7.27 -18.17 17.20
C ARG A 115 8.66 -18.20 16.50
N GLN A 116 8.95 -19.20 15.67
CA GLN A 116 10.22 -19.35 14.95
C GLN A 116 10.15 -18.92 13.47
N GLY A 117 8.98 -18.49 12.97
CA GLY A 117 8.79 -18.02 11.60
C GLY A 117 8.83 -16.49 11.46
N SER A 118 9.17 -16.01 10.26
CA SER A 118 9.04 -14.59 9.89
C SER A 118 7.68 -14.32 9.26
N THR A 119 6.97 -13.30 9.73
CA THR A 119 5.76 -12.77 9.07
C THR A 119 6.09 -11.45 8.41
N GLU A 120 5.79 -11.32 7.12
CA GLU A 120 5.92 -10.08 6.36
C GLU A 120 4.55 -9.61 5.88
N PHE A 121 4.17 -8.42 6.31
CA PHE A 121 2.98 -7.75 5.80
C PHE A 121 3.37 -6.90 4.60
N GLN A 122 2.52 -6.89 3.58
CA GLN A 122 2.65 -6.06 2.40
C GLN A 122 1.41 -5.20 2.23
N CYS A 123 1.63 -3.93 1.95
CA CYS A 123 0.64 -3.05 1.33
C CYS A 123 1.00 -2.92 -0.15
N ILE A 124 0.01 -3.14 -1.01
CA ILE A 124 0.12 -3.06 -2.47
C ILE A 124 -0.84 -1.97 -2.93
N ILE A 125 -0.28 -0.92 -3.52
CA ILE A 125 -1.02 0.19 -4.09
C ILE A 125 -0.98 0.08 -5.60
N SER A 126 -2.14 0.08 -6.24
CA SER A 126 -2.29 0.06 -7.70
C SER A 126 -3.04 1.28 -8.18
N VAL A 127 -2.61 1.83 -9.32
CA VAL A 127 -3.36 2.88 -10.02
C VAL A 127 -4.12 2.21 -11.17
N PRO A 128 -5.48 2.20 -11.15
CA PRO A 128 -6.27 1.51 -12.17
C PRO A 128 -5.97 2.04 -13.58
N GLY A 129 -5.83 1.14 -14.55
CA GLY A 129 -5.54 1.48 -15.94
C GLY A 129 -4.08 1.83 -16.24
N ALA A 130 -3.25 2.11 -15.23
CA ALA A 130 -1.81 2.22 -15.41
C ALA A 130 -1.21 0.80 -15.54
N TYR A 131 -0.79 0.43 -16.76
CA TYR A 131 -0.15 -0.88 -17.01
C TYR A 131 0.97 -1.17 -15.99
N ASN A 132 0.79 -2.24 -15.21
CA ASN A 132 1.76 -2.84 -14.28
C ASN A 132 2.41 -1.86 -13.27
N ARG A 133 1.80 -0.70 -12.98
CA ARG A 133 2.30 0.26 -11.99
C ARG A 133 1.71 -0.05 -10.63
N THR A 134 2.34 -1.00 -9.93
CA THR A 134 2.07 -1.27 -8.51
C THR A 134 3.24 -0.79 -7.66
N ARG A 135 2.93 -0.24 -6.49
CA ARG A 135 3.92 0.08 -5.46
C ARG A 135 3.66 -0.84 -4.27
N THR A 136 4.65 -1.68 -3.97
CA THR A 136 4.60 -2.59 -2.82
C THR A 136 5.52 -2.07 -1.74
N ILE A 137 5.01 -1.93 -0.53
CA ILE A 137 5.80 -1.64 0.67
C ILE A 137 5.56 -2.75 1.68
N SER A 138 6.62 -3.20 2.34
CA SER A 138 6.53 -4.31 3.29
C SER A 138 7.08 -3.97 4.66
N ARG A 139 6.55 -4.65 5.67
CA ARG A 139 6.98 -4.56 7.07
C ARG A 139 7.00 -5.96 7.66
N ARG A 140 8.10 -6.30 8.32
CA ARG A 140 8.22 -7.57 9.04
C ARG A 140 7.90 -7.36 10.50
N ILE A 141 7.21 -8.33 11.08
CA ILE A 141 7.06 -8.44 12.53
C ILE A 141 7.41 -9.84 13.00
N THR A 142 7.90 -9.92 14.23
CA THR A 142 7.96 -11.17 14.99
C THR A 142 6.77 -11.21 15.94
N ARG A 143 6.32 -12.42 16.34
CA ARG A 143 5.20 -12.54 17.30
C ARG A 143 5.42 -11.76 18.60
N LYS A 144 6.68 -11.62 19.05
CA LYS A 144 7.03 -10.83 20.26
C LYS A 144 6.70 -9.35 20.13
N GLN A 145 6.68 -8.82 18.90
CA GLN A 145 6.33 -7.43 18.61
C GLN A 145 4.83 -7.25 18.29
N ALA A 146 4.11 -8.35 18.13
CA ALA A 146 2.65 -8.40 17.97
C ALA A 146 1.93 -8.70 19.29
N ASP A 147 2.66 -9.12 20.33
CA ASP A 147 2.13 -9.42 21.66
C ASP A 147 2.44 -8.23 22.60
N PRO A 148 1.43 -7.52 23.12
CA PRO A 148 1.63 -6.33 23.96
C PRO A 148 2.16 -6.66 25.37
N GLY A 149 2.42 -7.94 25.70
CA GLY A 149 2.88 -8.39 27.01
C GLY A 149 4.37 -8.70 27.18
N GLU A 150 5.22 -8.53 26.16
CA GLU A 150 6.64 -8.96 26.22
C GLU A 150 7.64 -7.83 25.91
N ASP A 151 7.44 -6.65 26.52
CA ASP A 151 8.54 -5.69 26.74
C ASP A 151 8.93 -5.69 28.22
N SER A 152 9.92 -6.52 28.57
CA SER A 152 10.72 -6.32 29.78
C SER A 152 11.98 -7.18 29.76
N THR A 153 13.07 -6.65 29.20
CA THR A 153 14.36 -6.59 29.93
C THR A 153 15.38 -5.78 29.13
N PRO A 154 15.89 -4.64 29.66
CA PRO A 154 17.16 -4.13 29.21
C PRO A 154 18.25 -5.15 29.59
N ALA A 155 19.12 -5.47 28.64
CA ALA A 155 20.30 -6.27 28.88
C ALA A 155 21.08 -5.68 30.06
N ALA A 156 21.39 -6.54 31.04
CA ALA A 156 22.26 -6.20 32.15
C ALA A 156 23.62 -5.71 31.61
N SER A 157 23.99 -4.47 31.93
CA SER A 157 25.36 -4.01 31.77
C SER A 157 26.18 -4.59 32.92
N GLU A 158 27.15 -5.42 32.57
CA GLU A 158 28.17 -5.95 33.48
C GLU A 158 28.91 -4.82 34.22
N VAL A 159 29.04 -5.00 35.53
CA VAL A 159 30.00 -4.29 36.39
C VAL A 159 31.39 -4.86 36.10
N ARG A 160 32.34 -4.02 35.66
CA ARG A 160 33.77 -4.25 35.85
C ARG A 160 34.29 -3.18 36.80
N GLY A 161 34.60 -3.60 38.01
CA GLY A 161 35.35 -2.81 38.97
C GLY A 161 36.81 -2.68 38.57
N VAL A 162 37.40 -1.55 38.95
CA VAL A 162 38.72 -1.38 39.57
C VAL A 162 38.57 -0.19 40.52
#